data_AF-A0A6H5GIG5-F1
#
_entry.id   AF-A0A6H5GIG5-F1
#
_cell.length_a   1.000
_cell.length_b   1.000
_cell.length_c   1.000
_cell.angle_alpha   90.00
_cell.angle_beta   90.00
_cell.angle_gamma   90.00
#
_symmetry.space_group_name_H-M   'P 1'
#
loop_
_entity.id
_entity.type
_entity.pdbx_description
1 polymer ?
#
loop_
_entity_poly.entity_id
_entity_poly.type
_entity_poly.pdbx_seq_one_letter_code
_entity_poly.pdbx_strand_id
1 'polypeptide(L)'
;MSKRLVTLSATSPCDHFISWIERFSSYMKLLRSVAWIKRGIANRRQLRSGESMMVGPFSLSELDHALHICIRQTQLHYFFEGGKKDFEEIIQKFANLQPFLDSTNILRVGGRLRHASLAEE
;
A
#
# COMPACT_ATOMS: atom_id res chain seq x y z
N MET A 1 -41.62 19.64 5.19
CA MET A 1 -40.19 19.38 5.41
C MET A 1 -39.73 18.30 4.43
N SER A 2 -38.98 18.66 3.39
CA SER A 2 -38.51 17.73 2.36
C SER A 2 -37.38 16.86 2.93
N LYS A 3 -37.60 15.53 3.00
CA LYS A 3 -36.56 14.58 3.43
C LYS A 3 -35.61 14.37 2.26
N ARG A 4 -34.37 14.85 2.40
CA ARG A 4 -33.31 14.64 1.42
C ARG A 4 -32.80 13.20 1.59
N LEU A 5 -33.17 12.32 0.66
CA LEU A 5 -32.59 10.98 0.54
C LEU A 5 -31.13 11.13 0.10
N VAL A 6 -30.20 10.74 0.97
CA VAL A 6 -28.77 10.64 0.65
C VAL A 6 -28.46 9.18 0.43
N THR A 7 -28.24 8.79 -0.82
CA THR A 7 -27.82 7.44 -1.18
C THR A 7 -26.31 7.34 -1.00
N LEU A 8 -25.85 6.57 0.00
CA LEU A 8 -24.43 6.24 0.15
C LEU A 8 -24.14 5.04 -0.75
N SER A 9 -23.48 5.26 -1.90
CA SER A 9 -22.94 4.18 -2.71
C SER A 9 -21.59 3.77 -2.09
N ALA A 10 -21.47 2.52 -1.66
CA ALA A 10 -20.22 1.97 -1.18
C ALA A 10 -19.37 1.55 -2.38
N THR A 11 -18.52 2.46 -2.86
CA THR A 11 -17.39 2.12 -3.72
C THR A 11 -16.33 1.41 -2.88
N SER A 12 -15.64 0.42 -3.46
CA SER A 12 -14.54 -0.27 -2.78
C SER A 12 -13.50 0.77 -2.35
N PRO A 13 -13.09 0.83 -1.06
CA PRO A 13 -12.17 1.86 -0.57
C PRO A 13 -10.85 1.97 -1.34
N CYS A 14 -10.45 0.87 -2.00
CA CYS A 14 -9.26 0.81 -2.83
C CYS A 14 -9.35 1.75 -4.04
N ASP A 15 -10.52 1.88 -4.67
CA ASP A 15 -10.67 2.61 -5.93
C ASP A 15 -10.36 4.11 -5.76
N HIS A 16 -10.76 4.69 -4.62
CA HIS A 16 -10.45 6.08 -4.29
C HIS A 16 -8.96 6.31 -4.03
N PHE A 17 -8.29 5.37 -3.36
CA PHE A 17 -6.87 5.48 -3.10
C PHE A 17 -6.07 5.37 -4.41
N ILE A 18 -6.42 4.42 -5.29
CA ILE A 18 -5.78 4.25 -6.60
C ILE A 18 -5.94 5.51 -7.45
N SER A 19 -7.17 6.00 -7.60
CA SER A 19 -7.43 7.24 -8.35
C SER A 19 -6.66 8.45 -7.77
N TRP A 20 -6.45 8.49 -6.46
CA TRP A 20 -5.65 9.55 -5.83
C TRP A 20 -4.15 9.42 -6.12
N ILE A 21 -3.56 8.22 -6.03
CA ILE A 21 -2.11 8.04 -6.26
C ILE A 21 -1.74 8.20 -7.74
N GLU A 22 -2.64 7.88 -8.68
CA GLU A 22 -2.43 8.05 -10.13
C GLU A 22 -2.25 9.52 -10.56
N ARG A 23 -2.72 10.47 -9.75
CA ARG A 23 -2.58 11.91 -10.01
C ARG A 23 -1.16 12.44 -9.79
N PHE A 24 -0.28 11.63 -9.20
CA PHE A 24 1.09 12.04 -8.92
C PHE A 24 2.01 11.71 -10.10
N SER A 25 2.64 12.74 -10.67
CA SER A 25 3.68 12.60 -11.70
C SER A 25 5.09 12.41 -11.12
N SER A 26 5.23 12.41 -9.79
CA SER A 26 6.52 12.22 -9.12
C SER A 26 6.39 11.19 -8.00
N TYR A 27 7.15 10.10 -8.15
CA TYR A 27 7.20 9.00 -7.19
C TYR A 27 7.53 9.48 -5.77
N MET A 28 8.56 10.33 -5.62
CA MET A 28 8.93 10.84 -4.31
C MET A 28 7.91 11.80 -3.71
N LYS A 29 7.15 12.55 -4.54
CA LYS A 29 6.04 13.36 -4.04
C LYS A 29 4.93 12.47 -3.49
N LEU A 30 4.57 11.40 -4.21
CA LEU A 30 3.58 10.42 -3.76
C LEU A 30 3.97 9.83 -2.38
N LEU A 31 5.19 9.29 -2.26
CA LEU A 31 5.64 8.67 -1.01
C LEU A 31 5.62 9.66 0.16
N ARG A 32 6.10 10.88 -0.05
CA ARG A 32 6.07 11.93 0.99
C ARG A 32 4.64 12.30 1.38
N SER A 33 3.71 12.40 0.42
CA SER A 33 2.30 12.68 0.71
C SER A 33 1.66 11.57 1.54
N VAL A 34 1.89 10.31 1.19
CA VAL A 34 1.39 9.15 1.97
C VAL A 34 2.00 9.13 3.37
N ALA A 35 3.32 9.33 3.48
CA ALA A 35 4.03 9.39 4.75
C ALA A 35 3.49 10.52 5.64
N TRP A 36 3.20 11.70 5.06
CA TRP A 36 2.64 12.83 5.80
C TRP A 36 1.26 12.53 6.36
N ILE A 37 0.37 11.91 5.56
CA ILE A 37 -0.97 11.48 6.03
C ILE A 37 -0.82 10.48 7.18
N LYS A 38 0.05 9.47 7.02
CA LYS A 38 0.27 8.45 8.06
C LYS A 38 0.84 9.03 9.35
N ARG A 39 1.84 9.92 9.25
CA ARG A 39 2.40 10.65 10.40
C ARG A 39 1.32 11.51 11.07
N GLY A 40 0.47 12.19 10.30
CA GLY A 40 -0.64 12.98 10.85
C GLY A 40 -1.61 12.13 11.68
N ILE A 41 -1.99 10.95 11.19
CA ILE A 41 -2.84 10.00 11.92
C ILE A 41 -2.14 9.50 13.19
N ALA A 42 -0.85 9.16 13.11
CA ALA A 42 -0.08 8.70 14.25
C ALA A 42 0.10 9.78 15.33
N ASN A 43 0.46 11.00 14.94
CA ASN A 43 0.58 12.14 15.86
C ASN A 43 -0.75 12.47 16.55
N ARG A 44 -1.89 12.35 15.84
CA ARG A 44 -3.22 12.49 16.45
C ARG A 44 -3.48 11.45 17.54
N ARG A 45 -2.97 10.23 17.38
CA ARG A 45 -3.08 9.16 18.39
C ARG A 45 -2.14 9.43 19.57
N GLN A 46 -0.88 9.78 19.30
CA GLN A 46 0.11 10.12 20.32
C GLN A 46 -0.36 11.28 21.21
N LEU A 47 -0.93 12.33 20.60
CA LEU A 47 -1.50 13.46 21.34
C LEU A 47 -2.61 13.03 22.31
N ARG A 48 -3.44 12.06 21.94
CA ARG A 48 -4.50 11.53 22.83
C ARG A 48 -3.94 10.69 23.97
N SER A 49 -2.79 10.05 23.77
CA SER A 49 -2.12 9.21 24.77
C SER A 49 -1.09 10.00 25.62
N GLY A 50 -0.89 11.30 25.37
CA GLY A 50 0.10 12.11 26.06
C GLY A 50 1.55 11.87 25.61
N GLU A 51 1.76 11.16 24.50
CA GLU A 51 3.08 10.90 23.93
C GLU A 51 3.57 12.08 23.06
N SER A 52 4.89 12.17 22.90
CA SER A 52 5.50 13.17 22.03
C SER A 52 5.18 12.92 20.56
N MET A 53 4.87 13.98 19.83
CA MET A 53 4.59 13.92 18.39
C MET A 53 5.87 13.73 17.57
N MET A 54 5.75 13.02 16.44
CA MET A 54 6.83 12.93 15.46
C MET A 54 6.95 14.23 14.67
N VAL A 55 8.15 14.81 14.64
CA VAL A 55 8.50 16.08 13.97
C VAL A 55 9.79 15.95 13.16
N GLY A 56 10.03 16.88 12.24
CA GLY A 56 11.24 16.93 11.41
C GLY A 56 11.12 16.20 10.06
N PRO A 57 12.26 15.91 9.38
CA PRO A 57 12.29 15.20 8.11
C PRO A 57 11.67 13.79 8.20
N PHE A 58 11.33 13.21 7.05
CA PHE A 58 10.92 11.80 6.99
C PHE A 58 12.11 10.88 7.14
N SER A 59 12.00 9.92 8.04
CA SER A 59 12.93 8.80 8.11
C SER A 59 12.75 7.88 6.88
N LEU A 60 13.79 7.10 6.57
CA LEU A 60 13.70 6.09 5.52
C LEU A 60 12.60 5.06 5.80
N SER A 61 12.42 4.67 7.08
CA SER A 61 11.35 3.75 7.48
C SER A 61 9.95 4.31 7.22
N GLU A 62 9.72 5.61 7.36
CA GLU A 62 8.41 6.20 7.04
C GLU A 62 8.13 6.19 5.54
N LEU A 63 9.16 6.44 4.72
CA LEU A 63 9.02 6.37 3.26
C LEU A 63 8.85 4.93 2.78
N ASP A 64 9.54 3.97 3.41
CA ASP A 64 9.39 2.55 3.14
C ASP A 64 7.98 2.04 3.52
N HIS A 65 7.48 2.42 4.69
CA HIS A 65 6.09 2.15 5.07
C HIS A 65 5.09 2.78 4.09
N ALA A 66 5.32 4.01 3.64
CA ALA A 66 4.48 4.66 2.65
C ALA A 66 4.49 3.90 1.31
N LEU A 67 5.66 3.41 0.88
CA LEU A 67 5.80 2.56 -0.30
C LEU A 67 5.01 1.25 -0.14
N HIS A 68 5.18 0.57 0.99
CA HIS A 68 4.47 -0.67 1.27
C HIS A 68 2.94 -0.48 1.25
N ILE A 69 2.44 0.66 1.75
CA ILE A 69 1.02 1.00 1.63
C ILE A 69 0.62 1.13 0.16
N CYS A 70 1.36 1.89 -0.65
CA CYS A 70 1.07 2.05 -2.07
C CYS A 70 1.03 0.69 -2.78
N ILE A 71 2.06 -0.14 -2.62
CA ILE A 71 2.14 -1.46 -3.25
C ILE A 71 0.95 -2.33 -2.85
N ARG A 72 0.65 -2.42 -1.55
CA ARG A 72 -0.45 -3.27 -1.06
C ARG A 72 -1.80 -2.82 -1.59
N GLN A 73 -2.05 -1.52 -1.67
CA GLN A 73 -3.31 -1.01 -2.24
C GLN A 73 -3.40 -1.28 -3.74
N THR A 74 -2.32 -1.06 -4.48
CA THR A 74 -2.23 -1.38 -5.91
C THR A 74 -2.49 -2.87 -6.16
N GLN A 75 -1.83 -3.76 -5.42
CA GLN A 75 -2.05 -5.21 -5.54
C GLN A 75 -3.48 -5.60 -5.18
N LEU A 76 -4.04 -5.03 -4.11
CA LEU A 76 -5.43 -5.29 -3.71
C LEU A 76 -6.43 -4.90 -4.81
N HIS A 77 -6.20 -3.78 -5.49
CA HIS A 77 -7.06 -3.33 -6.57
C HIS A 77 -6.92 -4.19 -7.84
N TYR A 78 -5.69 -4.45 -8.31
CA TYR A 78 -5.48 -5.12 -9.60
C TYR A 78 -5.47 -6.66 -9.54
N PHE A 79 -5.12 -7.26 -8.40
CA PHE A 79 -5.02 -8.72 -8.27
C PHE A 79 -6.13 -9.34 -7.43
N PHE A 80 -6.75 -8.60 -6.51
CA PHE A 80 -7.66 -9.18 -5.52
C PHE A 80 -9.09 -8.61 -5.57
N GLU A 81 -9.49 -8.09 -6.74
CA GLU A 81 -10.80 -7.49 -7.01
C GLU A 81 -11.32 -6.59 -5.86
N GLY A 82 -10.41 -5.83 -5.23
CA GLY A 82 -10.74 -4.89 -4.16
C GLY A 82 -11.16 -5.50 -2.81
N GLY A 83 -11.09 -6.83 -2.61
CA GLY A 83 -11.48 -7.42 -1.32
C GLY A 83 -11.33 -8.92 -1.12
N LYS A 84 -11.34 -9.74 -2.18
CA LYS A 84 -11.09 -11.18 -2.06
C LYS A 84 -9.60 -11.45 -2.14
N LYS A 85 -8.97 -11.62 -0.97
CA LYS A 85 -7.59 -12.09 -0.88
C LYS A 85 -7.52 -13.60 -1.08
N ASP A 86 -7.97 -14.09 -2.22
CA ASP A 86 -7.69 -15.47 -2.61
C ASP A 86 -6.26 -15.54 -3.15
N PHE A 87 -5.33 -15.68 -2.20
CA PHE A 87 -3.92 -15.77 -2.52
C PHE A 87 -3.60 -17.05 -3.32
N GLU A 88 -4.35 -18.12 -3.10
CA GLU A 88 -4.17 -19.40 -3.80
C GLU A 88 -4.51 -19.26 -5.28
N GLU A 89 -5.62 -18.58 -5.60
CA GLU A 89 -5.99 -18.26 -6.98
C GLU A 89 -4.88 -17.47 -7.70
N ILE A 90 -4.31 -16.48 -7.02
CA ILE A 90 -3.23 -15.66 -7.59
C ILE A 90 -1.93 -16.44 -7.72
N ILE A 91 -1.61 -17.33 -6.78
CA ILE A 91 -0.48 -18.25 -6.94
C ILE A 91 -0.67 -19.08 -8.19
N GLN A 92 -1.84 -19.70 -8.37
CA GLN A 92 -2.11 -20.56 -9.51
C GLN A 92 -2.05 -19.79 -10.83
N LYS A 93 -2.64 -18.58 -10.87
CA LYS A 93 -2.62 -17.69 -12.04
C LYS A 93 -1.21 -17.30 -12.47
N PHE A 94 -0.29 -17.14 -11.51
CA PHE A 94 1.09 -16.73 -11.76
C PHE A 94 2.12 -17.79 -11.38
N ALA A 95 1.75 -19.09 -11.37
CA ALA A 95 2.59 -20.16 -10.81
C ALA A 95 4.01 -20.20 -11.40
N ASN A 96 4.14 -19.91 -12.70
CA ASN A 96 5.42 -19.85 -13.40
C ASN A 96 6.38 -18.77 -12.87
N LEU A 97 5.86 -17.75 -12.20
CA LEU A 97 6.65 -16.68 -11.57
C LEU A 97 7.03 -16.99 -10.11
N GLN A 98 6.63 -18.16 -9.59
CA GLN A 98 6.82 -18.56 -8.18
C GLN A 98 6.42 -17.44 -7.20
N PRO A 99 5.15 -16.99 -7.22
CA PRO A 99 4.66 -15.96 -6.32
C PRO A 99 4.71 -16.39 -4.86
N PHE A 100 5.05 -15.45 -3.98
CA PHE A 100 5.07 -15.65 -2.52
C PHE A 100 4.71 -14.35 -1.81
N LEU A 101 4.19 -14.44 -0.58
CA LEU A 101 4.06 -13.28 0.30
C LEU A 101 5.35 -13.10 1.10
N ASP A 102 5.86 -11.88 1.13
CA ASP A 102 6.97 -11.54 2.00
C ASP A 102 6.52 -11.27 3.46
N SER A 103 7.46 -10.96 4.35
CA SER A 103 7.18 -10.62 5.76
C SER A 103 6.31 -9.37 5.94
N THR A 104 6.13 -8.56 4.89
CA THR A 104 5.31 -7.34 4.90
C THR A 104 3.92 -7.56 4.29
N ASN A 105 3.58 -8.79 3.93
CA ASN A 105 2.36 -9.19 3.22
C ASN A 105 2.21 -8.50 1.85
N ILE A 106 3.33 -8.33 1.14
CA ILE A 106 3.36 -7.92 -0.25
C ILE A 106 3.52 -9.16 -1.11
N LEU A 107 2.68 -9.28 -2.15
CA LEU A 107 2.83 -10.32 -3.16
C LEU A 107 4.10 -10.02 -3.96
N ARG A 108 5.06 -10.92 -3.90
CA ARG A 108 6.27 -10.88 -4.70
C ARG A 108 6.31 -12.10 -5.59
N VAL A 109 7.16 -12.03 -6.60
CA VAL A 109 7.50 -13.16 -7.45
C VAL A 109 8.99 -13.45 -7.29
N GLY A 110 9.38 -14.70 -7.49
CA GLY A 110 10.79 -15.05 -7.59
C GLY A 110 11.49 -14.19 -8.66
N GLY A 111 12.75 -13.82 -8.39
CA GLY A 111 13.54 -12.94 -9.25
C GLY A 111 14.68 -13.65 -9.97
N ARG A 112 15.10 -13.03 -11.09
CA ARG A 112 16.20 -13.45 -11.98
C ARG A 112 17.53 -13.73 -11.29
N LEU A 113 17.78 -13.24 -10.08
CA LEU A 113 19.03 -13.48 -9.34
C LEU A 113 19.27 -14.98 -9.08
N ARG A 114 18.21 -15.76 -8.83
CA ARG A 114 18.30 -17.22 -8.71
C ARG A 114 18.72 -17.92 -10.02
N HIS A 115 18.57 -17.23 -11.15
CA HIS A 115 18.96 -17.69 -12.49
C HIS A 115 20.05 -16.79 -13.12
N ALA A 116 20.60 -15.85 -12.36
CA ALA A 116 21.67 -14.98 -12.81
C ALA A 116 22.96 -15.71 -12.49
N SER A 117 23.91 -15.71 -13.42
CA SER A 117 25.26 -16.22 -13.21
C SER A 117 26.03 -15.28 -12.27
N LEU A 118 25.63 -15.23 -11.00
CA LEU A 118 26.34 -14.51 -9.96
C LEU A 118 27.12 -15.54 -9.15
N ALA A 119 28.42 -15.32 -9.03
CA ALA A 119 29.25 -16.11 -8.13
C ALA A 119 28.77 -15.88 -6.70
N GLU A 120 28.56 -16.97 -5.96
CA GLU A 120 28.39 -16.92 -4.51
C GLU A 120 29.74 -16.52 -3.91
N GLU A 121 29.79 -15.40 -3.18
CA GLU A 121 30.92 -15.05 -2.29
C GLU A 121 30.85 -15.85 -0.99
#